data_AF-A0A968ZQ72-F1
#
_entry.id   AF-A0A968ZQ72-F1
#
_cell.length_a   1.000
_cell.length_b   1.000
_cell.length_c   1.000
_cell.angle_alpha   90.00
_cell.angle_beta   90.00
_cell.angle_gamma   90.00
#
_symmetry.space_group_name_H-M   'P 1'
#
loop_
_entity.id
_entity.type
_entity.pdbx_description
1 polymer ?
#
loop_
_entity_poly.entity_id
_entity_poly.type
_entity_poly.pdbx_seq_one_letter_code
_entity_poly.pdbx_strand_id
1 'polypeptide(L)'
;MSLSKPASVLEAAFLFVFLDGVGLGTAGVHNPLSVSAAMPFLTAYMGQPWLMGADVLGPQRLLKAIDATLGVLGLPQSATGQTTIYTGQNAPMFLGRHQSGFANGALRKLIDCYGLFSQVLALGRTATLANAYSPEYFYAIARRQRRYSVCTLLSLSAGVPFRLQYEYDQGEAIFWNIVGTSAIAGDGRQAISPQVAGERLAKLSGQYGVTLFECYLCDYAGHRQSRAEAIESLQRIDAFCKVRSPNCRSMSPC
;
A
#
# COMPACT_ATOMS: atom_id res chain seq x y z
N MET A 1 -29.67 -34.56 -6.23
CA MET A 1 -28.35 -34.74 -5.62
C MET A 1 -27.77 -33.36 -5.35
N SER A 2 -27.86 -32.89 -4.11
CA SER A 2 -27.26 -31.62 -3.68
C SER A 2 -25.78 -31.85 -3.46
N LEU A 3 -24.94 -31.31 -4.34
CA LEU A 3 -23.51 -31.24 -4.10
C LEU A 3 -23.29 -30.16 -3.05
N SER A 4 -23.14 -30.58 -1.80
CA SER A 4 -22.63 -29.74 -0.73
C SER A 4 -21.31 -29.13 -1.19
N LYS A 5 -21.24 -27.79 -1.25
CA LYS A 5 -19.97 -27.07 -1.34
C LYS A 5 -19.08 -27.59 -0.21
N PRO A 6 -17.85 -28.08 -0.49
CA PRO A 6 -16.94 -28.45 0.57
C PRO A 6 -16.72 -27.22 1.46
N ALA A 7 -16.68 -27.43 2.77
CA ALA A 7 -16.33 -26.40 3.73
C ALA A 7 -15.03 -25.73 3.25
N SER A 8 -15.11 -24.44 2.91
CA SER A 8 -13.95 -23.68 2.47
C SER A 8 -12.94 -23.73 3.61
N VAL A 9 -11.79 -24.37 3.37
CA VAL A 9 -10.58 -24.03 4.11
C VAL A 9 -10.50 -22.51 4.05
N LEU A 10 -10.49 -21.83 5.20
CA LEU A 10 -10.28 -20.39 5.24
C LEU A 10 -8.94 -20.15 4.54
N GLU A 11 -8.98 -19.74 3.28
CA GLU A 11 -7.78 -19.42 2.54
C GLU A 11 -7.08 -18.28 3.27
N ALA A 12 -5.78 -18.42 3.51
CA ALA A 12 -5.01 -17.37 4.15
C ALA A 12 -5.05 -16.12 3.27
N ALA A 13 -5.73 -15.08 3.76
CA ALA A 13 -5.78 -13.77 3.13
C ALA A 13 -4.49 -13.01 3.42
N PHE A 14 -3.88 -12.44 2.39
CA PHE A 14 -2.70 -11.59 2.50
C PHE A 14 -3.07 -10.14 2.15
N LEU A 15 -2.99 -9.26 3.14
CA LEU A 15 -3.15 -7.82 2.95
C LEU A 15 -1.79 -7.15 2.87
N PHE A 16 -1.51 -6.50 1.75
CA PHE A 16 -0.33 -5.68 1.56
C PHE A 16 -0.69 -4.19 1.55
N VAL A 17 -0.22 -3.46 2.55
CA VAL A 17 -0.30 -1.99 2.61
C VAL A 17 1.05 -1.39 2.22
N PHE A 18 1.08 -0.67 1.10
CA PHE A 18 2.25 0.08 0.63
C PHE A 18 2.13 1.55 1.04
N LEU A 19 3.13 2.03 1.77
CA LEU A 19 3.24 3.43 2.21
C LEU A 19 4.41 4.08 1.47
N ASP A 20 4.13 4.97 0.54
CA ASP A 20 5.18 5.67 -0.21
C ASP A 20 5.82 6.78 0.63
N GLY A 21 7.12 6.99 0.47
CA GLY A 21 7.86 8.04 1.19
C GLY A 21 8.15 7.75 2.68
N VAL A 22 8.09 6.50 3.13
CA VAL A 22 8.43 6.10 4.51
C VAL A 22 9.77 5.36 4.54
N GLY A 23 10.71 5.83 5.37
CA GLY A 23 12.01 5.20 5.57
C GLY A 23 12.49 5.27 7.02
N LEU A 24 13.32 4.30 7.43
CA LEU A 24 13.86 4.20 8.79
C LEU A 24 15.10 5.10 8.95
N GLY A 25 14.86 6.38 9.24
CA GLY A 25 15.92 7.39 9.46
C GLY A 25 16.38 7.49 10.93
N THR A 26 17.51 8.17 11.17
CA THR A 26 17.99 8.47 12.53
C THR A 26 16.97 9.27 13.32
N ALA A 27 16.98 9.12 14.65
CA ALA A 27 16.17 9.97 15.53
C ALA A 27 16.57 11.45 15.37
N GLY A 28 15.60 12.36 15.37
CA GLY A 28 15.89 13.80 15.35
C GLY A 28 14.73 14.67 14.91
N VAL A 29 14.94 16.00 14.97
CA VAL A 29 13.91 17.00 14.64
C VAL A 29 13.45 16.92 13.18
N HIS A 30 14.31 16.46 12.28
CA HIS A 30 14.03 16.30 10.85
C HIS A 30 13.35 14.98 10.48
N ASN A 31 13.20 14.05 11.44
CA ASN A 31 12.55 12.77 11.21
C ASN A 31 11.17 12.75 11.90
N PRO A 32 10.06 12.86 11.16
CA PRO A 32 8.71 12.81 11.72
C PRO A 32 8.41 11.54 12.53
N LEU A 33 9.05 10.41 12.20
CA LEU A 33 8.92 9.14 12.94
C LEU A 33 9.54 9.20 14.35
N SER A 34 10.32 10.24 14.66
CA SER A 34 10.85 10.48 16.02
C SER A 34 9.82 11.03 16.98
N VAL A 35 8.64 11.46 16.49
CA VAL A 35 7.56 11.96 17.33
C VAL A 35 6.73 10.79 17.82
N SER A 36 6.85 10.45 19.11
CA SER A 36 6.11 9.32 19.70
C SER A 36 4.59 9.41 19.50
N ALA A 37 4.03 10.62 19.52
CA ALA A 37 2.61 10.87 19.27
C ALA A 37 2.19 10.80 17.80
N ALA A 38 3.11 10.60 16.85
CA ALA A 38 2.78 10.47 15.43
C ALA A 38 2.20 9.10 15.08
N MET A 39 2.68 8.02 15.71
CA MET A 39 2.18 6.66 15.48
C MET A 39 2.13 5.82 16.77
N PRO A 40 1.32 6.20 17.76
CA PRO A 40 1.29 5.51 19.05
C PRO A 40 0.87 4.03 18.93
N PHE A 41 -0.08 3.68 18.05
CA PHE A 41 -0.53 2.30 17.90
C PHE A 41 0.54 1.42 17.24
N LEU A 42 1.11 1.83 16.11
CA LEU A 42 2.13 1.05 15.39
C LEU A 42 3.44 0.94 16.18
N THR A 43 3.81 1.99 16.93
CA THR A 43 4.96 1.96 17.84
C THR A 43 4.74 0.94 18.96
N ALA A 44 3.57 0.98 19.62
CA ALA A 44 3.24 0.01 20.66
C ALA A 44 3.14 -1.42 20.10
N TYR A 45 2.56 -1.57 18.91
CA TYR A 45 2.42 -2.87 18.24
C TYR A 45 3.79 -3.50 17.93
N MET A 46 4.76 -2.72 17.47
CA MET A 46 6.14 -3.19 17.22
C MET A 46 7.00 -3.24 18.50
N GLY A 47 6.55 -2.63 19.59
CA GLY A 47 7.31 -2.52 20.84
C GLY A 47 8.46 -1.51 20.79
N GLN A 48 8.64 -0.79 19.68
CA GLN A 48 9.66 0.25 19.52
C GLN A 48 9.32 1.23 18.38
N PRO A 49 9.93 2.44 18.37
CA PRO A 49 9.79 3.39 17.26
C PRO A 49 10.36 2.87 15.94
N TRP A 50 9.80 3.35 14.82
CA TRP A 50 10.25 2.99 13.47
C TRP A 50 11.42 3.90 13.04
N LEU A 51 12.58 3.69 13.65
CA LEU A 51 13.79 4.50 13.44
C LEU A 51 14.93 3.64 12.87
N MET A 52 16.02 4.28 12.44
CA MET A 52 17.24 3.60 12.01
C MET A 52 17.74 2.66 13.10
N GLY A 53 18.06 1.42 12.71
CA GLY A 53 18.45 0.36 13.64
C GLY A 53 17.29 -0.41 14.26
N ALA A 54 16.03 -0.04 13.97
CA ALA A 54 14.89 -0.85 14.38
C ALA A 54 14.95 -2.24 13.72
N ASP A 55 14.99 -3.25 14.57
CA ASP A 55 14.95 -4.65 14.20
C ASP A 55 14.02 -5.39 15.17
N VAL A 56 12.89 -5.87 14.68
CA VAL A 56 11.96 -6.72 15.42
C VAL A 56 11.84 -8.03 14.67
N LEU A 57 12.15 -9.13 15.35
CA LEU A 57 11.85 -10.47 14.88
C LEU A 57 11.07 -11.21 15.97
N GLY A 58 9.83 -11.57 15.65
CA GLY A 58 9.00 -12.38 16.54
C GLY A 58 8.00 -13.25 15.77
N PRO A 59 7.26 -14.14 16.47
CA PRO A 59 6.39 -15.13 15.82
C PRO A 59 5.28 -14.53 14.94
N GLN A 60 4.87 -13.28 15.22
CA GLN A 60 3.75 -12.61 14.55
C GLN A 60 4.12 -11.21 14.02
N ARG A 61 5.38 -10.78 14.19
CA ARG A 61 5.81 -9.40 13.92
C ARG A 61 7.21 -9.37 13.33
N LEU A 62 7.37 -8.58 12.28
CA LEU A 62 8.65 -8.28 11.66
C LEU A 62 8.71 -6.77 11.37
N LEU A 63 9.77 -6.12 11.85
CA LEU A 63 10.15 -4.78 11.43
C LEU A 63 11.63 -4.84 11.09
N LYS A 64 11.96 -4.63 9.82
CA LYS A 64 13.32 -4.76 9.34
C LYS A 64 13.62 -3.72 8.28
N ALA A 65 14.78 -3.07 8.42
CA ALA A 65 15.31 -2.21 7.36
C ALA A 65 15.68 -3.06 6.13
N ILE A 66 15.30 -2.56 4.95
CA ILE A 66 15.72 -3.11 3.66
C ILE A 66 16.59 -2.09 2.93
N ASP A 67 17.62 -2.58 2.23
CA ASP A 67 18.45 -1.71 1.39
C ASP A 67 17.64 -1.26 0.17
N ALA A 68 17.23 0.01 0.17
CA ALA A 68 16.49 0.61 -0.93
C ALA A 68 17.33 0.74 -2.21
N THR A 69 18.66 0.72 -2.11
CA THR A 69 19.55 0.80 -3.29
C THR A 69 19.60 -0.52 -4.05
N LEU A 70 19.27 -1.64 -3.39
CA LEU A 70 19.27 -2.99 -3.95
C LEU A 70 20.62 -3.34 -4.60
N GLY A 71 21.73 -2.85 -4.02
CA GLY A 71 23.08 -3.02 -4.54
C GLY A 71 23.40 -2.24 -5.82
N VAL A 72 22.56 -1.29 -6.23
CA VAL A 72 22.77 -0.46 -7.43
C VAL A 72 23.09 0.97 -7.02
N LEU A 73 24.19 1.52 -7.55
CA LEU A 73 24.64 2.88 -7.27
C LEU A 73 23.59 3.94 -7.63
N GLY A 74 23.51 4.99 -6.81
CA GLY A 74 22.63 6.14 -7.01
C GLY A 74 21.52 6.22 -5.95
N LEU A 75 20.74 7.30 -6.04
CA LEU A 75 19.60 7.49 -5.15
C LEU A 75 18.47 6.52 -5.53
N PRO A 76 17.91 5.76 -4.58
CA PRO A 76 16.77 4.90 -4.86
C PRO A 76 15.58 5.72 -5.34
N GLN A 77 14.81 5.17 -6.28
CA GLN A 77 13.68 5.86 -6.91
C GLN A 77 12.43 4.98 -6.93
N SER A 78 11.26 5.64 -6.86
CA SER A 78 9.95 4.99 -6.67
C SER A 78 9.61 3.98 -7.76
N ALA A 79 9.85 4.27 -9.05
CA ALA A 79 9.42 3.37 -10.13
C ALA A 79 10.15 2.01 -10.06
N THR A 80 11.47 2.02 -9.88
CA THR A 80 12.29 0.80 -9.70
C THR A 80 12.04 0.13 -8.35
N GLY A 81 11.86 0.90 -7.28
CA GLY A 81 11.57 0.37 -5.95
C GLY A 81 10.23 -0.38 -5.92
N GLN A 82 9.15 0.26 -6.35
CA GLN A 82 7.82 -0.36 -6.43
C GLN A 82 7.81 -1.55 -7.40
N THR A 83 8.47 -1.44 -8.56
CA THR A 83 8.54 -2.58 -9.50
C THR A 83 9.22 -3.77 -8.83
N THR A 84 10.29 -3.55 -8.07
CA THR A 84 10.97 -4.62 -7.33
C THR A 84 10.04 -5.28 -6.31
N ILE A 85 9.36 -4.46 -5.52
CA ILE A 85 8.42 -4.93 -4.49
C ILE A 85 7.28 -5.76 -5.11
N TYR A 86 6.70 -5.32 -6.23
CA TYR A 86 5.54 -5.99 -6.84
C TYR A 86 5.90 -7.15 -7.75
N THR A 87 7.18 -7.37 -8.07
CA THR A 87 7.61 -8.44 -8.99
C THR A 87 8.59 -9.44 -8.35
N GLY A 88 9.18 -9.08 -7.20
CA GLY A 88 10.30 -9.82 -6.60
C GLY A 88 11.59 -9.77 -7.42
N GLN A 89 11.65 -9.01 -8.51
CA GLN A 89 12.83 -8.88 -9.37
C GLN A 89 13.59 -7.61 -9.04
N ASN A 90 14.93 -7.66 -8.97
CA ASN A 90 15.75 -6.45 -8.76
C ASN A 90 15.66 -5.53 -10.00
N ALA A 91 14.67 -4.64 -10.00
CA ALA A 91 14.35 -3.76 -11.12
C ALA A 91 15.45 -2.71 -11.42
N PRO A 92 16.10 -2.06 -10.43
CA PRO A 92 17.21 -1.16 -10.77
C PRO A 92 18.41 -1.92 -11.35
N MET A 93 18.66 -3.16 -10.93
CA MET A 93 19.71 -4.00 -11.55
C MET A 93 19.34 -4.35 -12.98
N PHE A 94 18.09 -4.75 -13.24
CA PHE A 94 17.58 -5.04 -14.58
C PHE A 94 17.69 -3.84 -15.53
N LEU A 95 17.48 -2.62 -15.04
CA LEU A 95 17.67 -1.39 -15.84
C LEU A 95 19.12 -0.89 -15.87
N GLY A 96 19.98 -1.35 -14.97
CA GLY A 96 21.30 -0.80 -14.72
C GLY A 96 21.30 0.59 -14.05
N ARG A 97 20.15 1.04 -13.52
CA ARG A 97 20.00 2.32 -12.80
C ARG A 97 18.68 2.40 -12.03
N HIS A 98 18.60 3.34 -11.10
CA HIS A 98 17.33 3.76 -10.50
C HIS A 98 16.52 4.64 -11.46
N GLN A 99 15.20 4.49 -11.47
CA GLN A 99 14.28 5.28 -12.29
C GLN A 99 13.14 5.84 -11.43
N SER A 100 12.90 7.14 -11.55
CA SER A 100 11.77 7.83 -10.91
C SER A 100 10.55 7.89 -11.82
N GLY A 101 9.39 8.19 -11.23
CA GLY A 101 8.14 8.36 -11.95
C GLY A 101 7.45 7.04 -12.24
N PHE A 102 7.44 6.60 -13.50
CA PHE A 102 6.51 5.56 -13.96
C PHE A 102 7.24 4.33 -14.52
N ALA A 103 6.66 3.13 -14.36
CA ALA A 103 7.20 1.88 -14.88
C ALA A 103 6.88 1.65 -16.37
N ASN A 104 7.34 2.55 -17.23
CA ASN A 104 7.20 2.41 -18.68
C ASN A 104 8.35 1.63 -19.32
N GLY A 105 8.12 1.17 -20.56
CA GLY A 105 9.14 0.49 -21.37
C GLY A 105 9.63 -0.81 -20.74
N ALA A 106 10.91 -0.85 -20.35
CA ALA A 106 11.55 -2.06 -19.86
C ALA A 106 10.97 -2.56 -18.52
N LEU A 107 10.61 -1.66 -17.59
CA LEU A 107 10.00 -2.07 -16.30
C LEU A 107 8.64 -2.75 -16.47
N ARG A 108 7.87 -2.35 -17.49
CA ARG A 108 6.59 -3.00 -17.80
C ARG A 108 6.77 -4.49 -18.10
N LYS A 109 7.88 -4.88 -18.75
CA LYS A 109 8.19 -6.29 -19.02
C LYS A 109 8.30 -7.11 -17.73
N LEU A 110 8.91 -6.55 -16.68
CA LEU A 110 8.98 -7.22 -15.37
C LEU A 110 7.58 -7.39 -14.76
N ILE A 111 6.74 -6.36 -14.85
CA ILE A 111 5.37 -6.40 -14.32
C ILE A 111 4.53 -7.43 -15.08
N ASP A 112 4.61 -7.46 -16.41
CA ASP A 112 3.86 -8.41 -17.24
C ASP A 112 4.25 -9.86 -16.94
N CYS A 113 5.55 -10.13 -16.72
CA CYS A 113 6.05 -11.50 -16.48
C CYS A 113 5.93 -11.94 -15.01
N TYR A 114 6.16 -11.04 -14.05
CA TYR A 114 6.39 -11.39 -12.65
C TYR A 114 5.47 -10.66 -11.67
N GLY A 115 4.53 -9.85 -12.16
CA GLY A 115 3.65 -9.05 -11.32
C GLY A 115 2.86 -9.91 -10.32
N LEU A 116 2.86 -9.48 -9.06
CA LEU A 116 2.20 -10.13 -7.92
C LEU A 116 0.80 -10.65 -8.27
N PHE A 117 -0.06 -9.82 -8.87
CA PHE A 117 -1.43 -10.23 -9.20
C PHE A 117 -1.47 -11.33 -10.26
N SER A 118 -0.69 -11.25 -11.34
CA SER A 118 -0.64 -12.30 -12.35
C SER A 118 -0.18 -13.63 -11.74
N GLN A 119 0.80 -13.59 -10.84
CA GLN A 119 1.31 -14.77 -10.13
C GLN A 119 0.24 -15.38 -9.20
N VAL A 120 -0.48 -14.54 -8.46
CA VAL A 120 -1.58 -14.98 -7.58
C VAL A 120 -2.71 -15.63 -8.39
N LEU A 121 -3.11 -15.01 -9.51
CA LEU A 121 -4.15 -15.55 -10.38
C LEU A 121 -3.72 -16.88 -11.04
N ALA A 122 -2.45 -17.00 -11.44
CA ALA A 122 -1.89 -18.23 -12.00
C ALA A 122 -1.89 -19.40 -10.99
N LEU A 123 -1.85 -19.10 -9.69
CA LEU A 123 -2.00 -20.08 -8.61
C LEU A 123 -3.47 -20.44 -8.32
N GLY A 124 -4.43 -19.94 -9.10
CA GLY A 124 -5.87 -20.18 -8.92
C GLY A 124 -6.49 -19.40 -7.75
N ARG A 125 -5.79 -18.38 -7.23
CA ARG A 125 -6.25 -17.54 -6.12
C ARG A 125 -6.81 -16.21 -6.61
N THR A 126 -7.51 -15.50 -5.74
CA THR A 126 -8.09 -14.18 -6.05
C THR A 126 -7.18 -13.04 -5.60
N ALA A 127 -7.15 -11.96 -6.39
CA ALA A 127 -6.40 -10.75 -6.11
C ALA A 127 -7.24 -9.49 -6.34
N THR A 128 -7.04 -8.45 -5.52
CA THR A 128 -7.67 -7.13 -5.74
C THR A 128 -6.72 -5.99 -5.38
N LEU A 129 -6.89 -4.88 -6.08
CA LEU A 129 -6.44 -3.57 -5.63
C LEU A 129 -7.59 -2.89 -4.86
N ALA A 130 -7.32 -2.39 -3.67
CA ALA A 130 -8.31 -1.74 -2.80
C ALA A 130 -8.52 -0.26 -3.16
N ASN A 131 -7.56 0.36 -3.86
CA ASN A 131 -7.59 1.78 -4.17
C ASN A 131 -8.80 2.16 -5.03
N ALA A 132 -9.51 3.22 -4.61
CA ALA A 132 -10.53 3.87 -5.40
C ALA A 132 -9.89 4.80 -6.45
N TYR A 133 -10.36 4.68 -7.69
CA TYR A 133 -9.97 5.47 -8.86
C TYR A 133 -11.15 6.31 -9.34
N SER A 134 -10.88 7.29 -10.20
CA SER A 134 -11.87 8.10 -10.89
C SER A 134 -11.84 7.83 -12.40
N PRO A 135 -12.97 7.93 -13.13
CA PRO A 135 -12.95 7.95 -14.59
C PRO A 135 -11.97 8.99 -15.15
N GLU A 136 -11.90 10.17 -14.51
CA GLU A 136 -11.02 11.29 -14.86
C GLU A 136 -9.55 10.87 -14.87
N TYR A 137 -9.12 10.05 -13.92
CA TYR A 137 -7.77 9.49 -13.88
C TYR A 137 -7.47 8.70 -15.17
N PHE A 138 -8.37 7.82 -15.59
CA PHE A 138 -8.20 7.02 -16.81
C PHE A 138 -8.33 7.86 -18.08
N TYR A 139 -9.21 8.86 -18.09
CA TYR A 139 -9.31 9.79 -19.20
C TYR A 139 -8.03 10.61 -19.38
N ALA A 140 -7.41 11.06 -18.29
CA ALA A 140 -6.13 11.76 -18.34
C ALA A 140 -5.03 10.85 -18.93
N ILE A 141 -5.05 9.56 -18.63
CA ILE A 141 -4.11 8.60 -19.24
C ILE A 141 -4.40 8.39 -20.73
N ALA A 142 -5.65 8.20 -21.11
CA ALA A 142 -6.05 8.06 -22.51
C ALA A 142 -5.66 9.29 -23.35
N ARG A 143 -5.75 10.49 -22.76
CA ARG A 143 -5.32 11.77 -23.36
C ARG A 143 -3.81 12.03 -23.26
N ARG A 144 -3.02 11.07 -22.75
CA ARG A 144 -1.57 11.17 -22.54
C ARG A 144 -1.15 12.32 -21.61
N GLN A 145 -2.06 12.81 -20.77
CA GLN A 145 -1.82 13.84 -19.75
C GLN A 145 -1.27 13.22 -18.46
N ARG A 146 -1.50 11.92 -18.24
CA ARG A 146 -0.97 11.17 -17.11
C ARG A 146 -0.44 9.83 -17.58
N ARG A 147 0.49 9.25 -16.83
CA ARG A 147 0.99 7.89 -17.03
C ARG A 147 0.48 7.00 -15.90
N TYR A 148 0.36 5.71 -16.18
CA TYR A 148 -0.01 4.72 -15.17
C TYR A 148 1.06 4.65 -14.07
N SER A 149 0.64 4.65 -12.80
CA SER A 149 1.55 4.29 -11.71
C SER A 149 1.97 2.83 -11.85
N VAL A 150 3.02 2.43 -11.12
CA VAL A 150 3.50 1.05 -11.10
C VAL A 150 2.38 0.11 -10.63
N CYS A 151 1.64 0.50 -9.59
CA CYS A 151 0.50 -0.26 -9.09
C CYS A 151 -0.67 -0.30 -10.08
N THR A 152 -0.98 0.78 -10.78
CA THR A 152 -2.03 0.77 -11.82
C THR A 152 -1.65 -0.17 -12.97
N LEU A 153 -0.37 -0.19 -13.36
CA LEU A 153 0.13 -1.15 -14.36
C LEU A 153 0.03 -2.59 -13.86
N LEU A 154 0.29 -2.85 -12.58
CA LEU A 154 0.15 -4.18 -11.98
C LEU A 154 -1.28 -4.71 -12.14
N SER A 155 -2.30 -3.92 -11.80
CA SER A 155 -3.70 -4.29 -12.01
C SER A 155 -4.05 -4.51 -13.47
N LEU A 156 -3.64 -3.59 -14.35
CA LEU A 156 -3.92 -3.69 -15.79
C LEU A 156 -3.30 -4.94 -16.42
N SER A 157 -2.06 -5.27 -16.05
CA SER A 157 -1.32 -6.40 -16.63
C SER A 157 -1.95 -7.74 -16.23
N ALA A 158 -2.54 -7.81 -15.04
CA ALA A 158 -3.20 -9.00 -14.53
C ALA A 158 -4.71 -9.07 -14.85
N GLY A 159 -5.28 -8.03 -15.47
CA GLY A 159 -6.73 -7.94 -15.69
C GLY A 159 -7.54 -7.80 -14.39
N VAL A 160 -6.92 -7.34 -13.30
CA VAL A 160 -7.62 -7.10 -12.02
C VAL A 160 -8.50 -5.85 -12.16
N PRO A 161 -9.80 -5.93 -11.86
CA PRO A 161 -10.71 -4.79 -11.97
C PRO A 161 -10.30 -3.60 -11.09
N PHE A 162 -10.55 -2.40 -11.59
CA PHE A 162 -10.45 -1.17 -10.82
C PHE A 162 -11.73 -0.88 -10.06
N ARG A 163 -11.58 -0.19 -8.92
CA ARG A 163 -12.68 0.25 -8.09
C ARG A 163 -12.90 1.73 -8.31
N LEU A 164 -14.14 2.12 -8.56
CA LEU A 164 -14.54 3.49 -8.85
C LEU A 164 -15.45 4.01 -7.73
N GLN A 165 -16.28 5.02 -8.06
CA GLN A 165 -17.21 5.63 -7.13
C GLN A 165 -18.20 4.63 -6.54
N TYR A 166 -18.75 3.73 -7.37
CA TYR A 166 -19.73 2.74 -6.93
C TYR A 166 -19.17 1.84 -5.83
N GLU A 167 -17.99 1.25 -6.04
CA GLU A 167 -17.35 0.40 -5.04
C GLU A 167 -16.98 1.19 -3.78
N TYR A 168 -16.57 2.46 -3.91
CA TYR A 168 -16.30 3.32 -2.74
C TYR A 168 -17.56 3.55 -1.90
N ASP A 169 -18.70 3.79 -2.53
CA ASP A 169 -19.98 4.05 -1.86
C ASP A 169 -20.50 2.78 -1.15
N GLN A 170 -20.20 1.59 -1.69
CA GLN A 170 -20.48 0.30 -1.03
C GLN A 170 -19.47 -0.06 0.07
N GLY A 171 -18.44 0.76 0.29
CA GLY A 171 -17.38 0.47 1.26
C GLY A 171 -16.41 -0.62 0.83
N GLU A 172 -16.32 -0.89 -0.47
CA GLU A 172 -15.43 -1.87 -1.09
C GLU A 172 -14.19 -1.24 -1.72
N ALA A 173 -13.96 0.06 -1.54
CA ALA A 173 -12.77 0.76 -2.01
C ALA A 173 -12.28 1.80 -1.00
N ILE A 174 -10.98 2.05 -0.98
CA ILE A 174 -10.31 3.02 -0.11
C ILE A 174 -9.63 4.08 -0.97
N PHE A 175 -9.85 5.35 -0.68
CA PHE A 175 -9.16 6.41 -1.42
C PHE A 175 -7.68 6.46 -1.03
N TRP A 176 -6.79 6.86 -1.95
CA TRP A 176 -5.33 6.81 -1.75
C TRP A 176 -4.84 7.61 -0.54
N ASN A 177 -5.60 8.61 -0.08
CA ASN A 177 -5.30 9.43 1.09
C ASN A 177 -6.01 8.97 2.37
N ILE A 178 -6.59 7.76 2.34
CA ILE A 178 -7.37 7.06 3.37
C ILE A 178 -8.78 7.63 3.59
N VAL A 179 -8.94 8.95 3.64
CA VAL A 179 -10.18 9.60 4.12
C VAL A 179 -11.15 10.02 3.02
N GLY A 180 -10.76 9.96 1.75
CA GLY A 180 -11.63 10.26 0.62
C GLY A 180 -11.68 11.73 0.21
N THR A 181 -11.15 12.66 1.00
CA THR A 181 -11.18 14.08 0.65
C THR A 181 -10.18 14.41 -0.46
N SER A 182 -10.52 15.32 -1.37
CA SER A 182 -9.58 15.86 -2.37
C SER A 182 -9.82 17.36 -2.52
N ALA A 183 -8.76 18.14 -2.66
CA ALA A 183 -8.85 19.57 -2.97
C ALA A 183 -9.19 19.81 -4.46
N ILE A 184 -9.09 18.77 -5.29
CA ILE A 184 -9.42 18.83 -6.71
C ILE A 184 -10.92 18.58 -6.85
N ALA A 185 -11.63 19.57 -7.41
CA ALA A 185 -13.06 19.48 -7.64
C ALA A 185 -13.40 18.25 -8.50
N GLY A 186 -14.38 17.45 -8.06
CA GLY A 186 -14.82 16.23 -8.74
C GLY A 186 -13.93 15.00 -8.51
N ASP A 187 -12.77 15.13 -7.87
CA ASP A 187 -11.88 13.98 -7.60
C ASP A 187 -12.08 13.37 -6.20
N GLY A 188 -12.75 14.09 -5.31
CA GLY A 188 -13.06 13.64 -3.95
C GLY A 188 -14.11 12.54 -3.88
N ARG A 189 -14.25 11.96 -2.68
CA ARG A 189 -15.27 11.00 -2.28
C ARG A 189 -15.96 11.48 -1.01
N GLN A 190 -17.06 10.82 -0.62
CA GLN A 190 -17.65 11.06 0.69
C GLN A 190 -16.61 10.79 1.78
N ALA A 191 -16.32 11.79 2.60
CA ALA A 191 -15.29 11.69 3.61
C ALA A 191 -15.63 10.61 4.66
N ILE A 192 -14.62 9.82 5.04
CA ILE A 192 -14.71 8.83 6.11
C ILE A 192 -13.54 9.01 7.08
N SER A 193 -13.68 8.52 8.31
CA SER A 193 -12.57 8.50 9.25
C SER A 193 -11.52 7.47 8.85
N PRO A 194 -10.25 7.64 9.26
CA PRO A 194 -9.22 6.62 9.04
C PRO A 194 -9.59 5.25 9.60
N GLN A 195 -10.26 5.20 10.75
CA GLN A 195 -10.72 3.96 11.37
C GLN A 195 -11.74 3.24 10.48
N VAL A 196 -12.73 3.96 9.95
CA VAL A 196 -13.72 3.40 9.02
C VAL A 196 -13.06 2.89 7.74
N ALA A 197 -12.07 3.63 7.22
CA ALA A 197 -11.28 3.17 6.07
C ALA A 197 -10.51 1.87 6.39
N GLY A 198 -9.92 1.77 7.58
CA GLY A 198 -9.24 0.56 8.04
C GLY A 198 -10.18 -0.64 8.16
N GLU A 199 -11.37 -0.44 8.74
CA GLU A 199 -12.41 -1.48 8.85
C GLU A 199 -12.88 -1.97 7.47
N ARG A 200 -13.09 -1.04 6.53
CA ARG A 200 -13.42 -1.36 5.14
C ARG A 200 -12.30 -2.16 4.47
N LEU A 201 -11.03 -1.76 4.64
CA LEU A 201 -9.89 -2.51 4.09
C LEU A 201 -9.78 -3.92 4.68
N ALA A 202 -9.94 -4.06 5.99
CA ALA A 202 -9.91 -5.36 6.66
C ALA A 202 -11.03 -6.28 6.14
N LYS A 203 -12.26 -5.76 6.03
CA LYS A 203 -13.39 -6.50 5.46
C LYS A 203 -13.12 -6.93 4.01
N LEU A 204 -12.64 -6.00 3.17
CA LEU A 204 -12.31 -6.27 1.78
C LEU A 204 -11.21 -7.33 1.67
N SER A 205 -10.17 -7.25 2.51
CA SER A 205 -9.08 -8.22 2.52
C SER A 205 -9.53 -9.65 2.82
N GLY A 206 -10.58 -9.83 3.63
CA GLY A 206 -11.15 -11.14 3.92
C GLY A 206 -11.90 -11.80 2.75
N GLN A 207 -12.12 -11.08 1.65
CA GLN A 207 -12.83 -11.58 0.46
C GLN A 207 -11.89 -12.05 -0.66
N TYR A 208 -10.58 -11.79 -0.54
CA TYR A 208 -9.58 -12.08 -1.56
C TYR A 208 -8.37 -12.82 -0.98
N GLY A 209 -7.71 -13.64 -1.78
CA GLY A 209 -6.45 -14.28 -1.39
C GLY A 209 -5.32 -13.25 -1.20
N VAL A 210 -5.28 -12.22 -2.06
CA VAL A 210 -4.37 -11.08 -1.95
C VAL A 210 -5.10 -9.76 -2.16
N THR A 211 -4.93 -8.83 -1.22
CA THR A 211 -5.39 -7.44 -1.34
C THR A 211 -4.21 -6.50 -1.23
N LEU A 212 -4.08 -5.57 -2.18
CA LEU A 212 -3.09 -4.49 -2.10
C LEU A 212 -3.79 -3.16 -1.88
N PHE A 213 -3.22 -2.31 -1.03
CA PHE A 213 -3.59 -0.90 -0.88
C PHE A 213 -2.34 -0.03 -0.91
N GLU A 214 -2.35 1.04 -1.70
CA GLU A 214 -1.26 2.03 -1.74
C GLU A 214 -1.68 3.40 -1.19
N CYS A 215 -0.78 4.02 -0.44
CA CYS A 215 -0.96 5.32 0.17
C CYS A 215 0.25 6.22 -0.13
N TYR A 216 -0.02 7.44 -0.60
CA TYR A 216 1.00 8.39 -1.05
C TYR A 216 1.19 9.60 -0.12
N LEU A 217 0.53 9.60 1.05
CA LEU A 217 0.51 10.76 1.95
C LEU A 217 1.90 11.21 2.41
N CYS A 218 2.74 10.27 2.83
CA CYS A 218 4.08 10.57 3.33
C CYS A 218 5.02 11.06 2.22
N ASP A 219 4.92 10.50 1.01
CA ASP A 219 5.64 10.98 -0.17
C ASP A 219 5.28 12.45 -0.50
N TYR A 220 3.99 12.79 -0.56
CA TYR A 220 3.56 14.16 -0.78
C TYR A 220 4.09 15.13 0.29
N ALA A 221 4.02 14.74 1.56
CA ALA A 221 4.55 15.54 2.66
C ALA A 221 6.08 15.73 2.55
N GLY A 222 6.80 14.67 2.15
CA GLY A 222 8.25 14.69 1.91
C GLY A 222 8.63 15.63 0.77
N HIS A 223 7.93 15.56 -0.36
CA HIS A 223 8.13 16.46 -1.50
C HIS A 223 7.89 17.94 -1.16
N ARG A 224 6.92 18.21 -0.28
CA ARG A 224 6.63 19.55 0.23
C ARG A 224 7.56 19.97 1.37
N GLN A 225 8.43 19.08 1.83
CA GLN A 225 9.29 19.24 3.00
C GLN A 225 8.51 19.73 4.24
N SER A 226 7.25 19.31 4.37
CA SER A 226 6.35 19.77 5.42
C SER A 226 6.31 18.77 6.56
N ARG A 227 7.03 19.09 7.64
CA ARG A 227 7.06 18.27 8.85
C ARG A 227 5.67 18.11 9.48
N ALA A 228 4.86 19.17 9.46
CA ALA A 228 3.50 19.15 10.00
C ALA A 228 2.60 18.19 9.21
N GLU A 229 2.60 18.29 7.87
CA GLU A 229 1.84 17.38 6.99
C GLU A 229 2.34 15.93 7.13
N ALA A 230 3.64 15.72 7.33
CA ALA A 230 4.19 14.39 7.56
C ALA A 230 3.67 13.78 8.86
N ILE A 231 3.61 14.54 9.96
CA ILE A 231 3.06 14.06 11.23
C ILE A 231 1.55 13.77 11.10
N GLU A 232 0.80 14.65 10.45
CA GLU A 232 -0.63 14.41 10.21
C GLU A 232 -0.86 13.12 9.39
N SER A 233 -0.03 12.91 8.36
CA SER A 233 -0.06 11.72 7.53
C SER A 233 0.22 10.45 8.34
N LEU A 234 1.24 10.48 9.20
CA LEU A 234 1.58 9.37 10.09
C LEU A 234 0.47 9.09 11.10
N GLN A 235 -0.13 10.12 11.70
CA GLN A 235 -1.26 9.97 12.63
C GLN A 235 -2.48 9.36 11.94
N ARG A 236 -2.72 9.76 10.69
CA ARG A 236 -3.79 9.21 9.86
C ARG A 236 -3.56 7.73 9.55
N ILE A 237 -2.33 7.35 9.19
CA ILE A 237 -1.93 5.96 8.95
C ILE A 237 -2.04 5.13 10.23
N ASP A 238 -1.60 5.64 11.37
CA ASP A 238 -1.69 4.96 12.66
C ASP A 238 -3.15 4.67 13.04
N ALA A 239 -4.03 5.66 12.88
CA ALA A 239 -5.46 5.52 13.10
C ALA A 239 -6.12 4.54 12.11
N PHE A 240 -5.66 4.51 10.85
CA PHE A 240 -6.09 3.57 9.82
C PHE A 240 -5.71 2.12 10.14
N CYS A 241 -4.52 1.89 10.67
CA CYS A 241 -4.04 0.57 11.07
C CYS A 241 -4.66 0.07 12.37
N LYS A 242 -5.22 0.96 13.20
CA LYS A 242 -5.86 0.63 14.48
C LYS A 242 -7.26 0.03 14.28
N VAL A 243 -7.32 -1.12 13.60
CA VAL A 243 -8.54 -1.88 13.37
C VAL A 243 -8.57 -3.06 14.33
N ARG A 244 -9.67 -3.25 15.03
CA ARG A 244 -9.91 -4.49 15.77
C ARG A 244 -10.40 -5.52 14.78
N SER A 245 -9.63 -6.59 14.57
CA SER A 245 -10.16 -7.74 13.83
C SER A 245 -11.42 -8.23 14.55
N PRO A 246 -12.57 -8.41 13.86
CA PRO A 246 -13.77 -8.98 14.48
C PRO A 246 -13.54 -10.41 15.00
N ASN A 247 -12.45 -11.07 14.58
CA ASN A 247 -12.02 -12.39 15.05
C ASN A 247 -10.97 -12.34 16.17
N CYS A 248 -10.50 -11.15 16.58
CA CYS A 248 -9.62 -11.01 17.74
C CYS A 248 -10.47 -11.10 19.02
N ARG A 249 -10.73 -12.34 19.48
CA ARG A 249 -11.06 -12.55 20.89
C ARG A 249 -9.87 -12.06 21.71
N SER A 250 -10.15 -11.23 22.71
CA SER A 250 -9.21 -10.57 23.62
C SER A 250 -7.90 -11.33 23.81
N MET A 251 -6.77 -10.75 23.40
CA MET A 251 -5.53 -11.00 24.12
C MET A 251 -5.68 -10.29 25.46
N SER A 252 -6.07 -11.05 26.48
CA SER A 252 -5.95 -10.61 27.87
C SER A 252 -4.46 -10.42 28.19
N PRO A 253 -4.08 -9.41 28.97
CA PRO A 253 -2.73 -9.33 29.48
C PRO A 253 -2.56 -10.40 30.58
N CYS A 254 -1.60 -11.30 30.39
CA CYS A 254 -0.91 -11.93 31.52
C CYS A 254 0.29 -11.06 31.89
#